data_AF-A0A0D2RV55-F1
#
_entry.id   AF-A0A0D2RV55-F1
#
_cell.length_a   1.000
_cell.length_b   1.000
_cell.length_c   1.000
_cell.angle_alpha   90.00
_cell.angle_beta   90.00
_cell.angle_gamma   90.00
#
_symmetry.space_group_name_H-M   'P 1'
#
loop_
_entity.id
_entity.type
_entity.pdbx_description
1 polymer ?
#
loop_
_entity_poly.entity_id
_entity_poly.type
_entity_poly.pdbx_seq_one_letter_code
_entity_poly.pdbx_strand_id
1 'polypeptide(L)'
;MTFIVSFGQYKWNHLTIFIKVIKNNSLVVSKFKINLFQTIVRSIEFANNFPNEILDKVQLQRFLSSLNYVIDIYPGFSKLYKPLYERLKKNPQPWTNVHTNI
;
A
#
# COMPACT_ATOMS: atom_id res chain seq x y z
N MET A 1 -1.62 -19.81 -11.74
CA MET A 1 -0.29 -19.95 -11.10
C MET A 1 -0.02 -18.67 -10.35
N THR A 2 -0.32 -18.65 -9.05
CA THR A 2 -0.26 -17.43 -8.22
C THR A 2 1.15 -17.33 -7.65
N PHE A 3 1.91 -16.33 -8.09
CA PHE A 3 3.24 -16.05 -7.55
C PHE A 3 3.08 -15.46 -6.14
N ILE A 4 3.19 -16.29 -5.10
CA ILE A 4 3.45 -15.79 -3.75
C ILE A 4 4.95 -15.50 -3.69
N VAL A 5 5.32 -14.25 -4.00
CA VAL A 5 6.67 -13.77 -3.74
C VAL A 5 6.76 -13.47 -2.24
N SER A 6 7.50 -14.31 -1.51
CA SER A 6 7.87 -14.03 -0.12
C SER A 6 8.85 -12.86 -0.09
N PHE A 7 8.33 -11.65 0.14
CA PHE A 7 9.10 -10.42 0.22
C PHE A 7 9.85 -10.26 1.57
N GLY A 8 10.20 -11.33 2.27
CA GLY A 8 10.80 -11.24 3.61
C GLY A 8 12.27 -10.80 3.65
N GLN A 9 13.07 -11.12 2.63
CA GLN A 9 14.53 -10.94 2.67
C GLN A 9 15.12 -9.98 1.60
N TYR A 10 14.35 -9.60 0.58
CA TYR A 10 14.86 -8.86 -0.59
C TYR A 10 14.46 -7.37 -0.67
N LYS A 11 13.56 -6.90 0.22
CA LYS A 11 12.81 -5.63 0.05
C LYS A 11 13.63 -4.36 -0.15
N TRP A 12 14.79 -4.25 0.50
CA TRP A 12 15.61 -3.04 0.41
C TRP A 12 16.72 -3.12 -0.65
N ASN A 13 16.98 -4.30 -1.20
CA ASN A 13 18.06 -4.49 -2.17
C ASN A 13 17.70 -3.89 -3.54
N HIS A 14 16.42 -3.93 -3.94
CA HIS A 14 16.01 -3.40 -5.24
C HIS A 14 16.07 -1.87 -5.33
N LEU A 15 15.68 -1.17 -4.27
CA LEU A 15 15.78 0.30 -4.26
C LEU A 15 17.24 0.77 -4.20
N THR A 16 18.09 0.09 -3.43
CA THR A 16 19.53 0.41 -3.40
C THR A 16 20.19 0.13 -4.74
N ILE A 17 19.83 -0.97 -5.41
CA ILE A 17 20.24 -1.27 -6.79
C ILE A 17 19.77 -0.16 -7.74
N PHE A 18 18.50 0.24 -7.67
CA PHE A 18 17.94 1.30 -8.52
C PHE A 18 18.66 2.64 -8.33
N ILE A 19 18.88 3.07 -7.09
CA ILE A 19 19.62 4.31 -6.77
C ILE A 19 21.07 4.21 -7.29
N LYS A 20 21.70 3.04 -7.18
CA LYS A 20 23.05 2.80 -7.69
C LYS A 20 23.10 2.91 -9.22
N VAL A 21 22.12 2.36 -9.93
CA VAL A 21 21.99 2.48 -11.39
C VAL A 21 21.83 3.95 -11.80
N ILE A 22 20.97 4.71 -11.12
CA ILE A 22 20.80 6.16 -11.38
C ILE A 22 22.13 6.90 -11.25
N LYS A 23 22.85 6.68 -10.14
CA LYS A 23 24.16 7.31 -9.88
C LYS A 23 25.21 6.91 -10.91
N ASN A 24 25.27 5.63 -11.27
CA ASN A 24 26.23 5.11 -12.25
C ASN A 24 25.99 5.64 -13.67
N ASN A 25 24.76 6.04 -14.00
CA ASN A 25 24.40 6.61 -15.30
C ASN A 25 24.37 8.15 -15.30
N SER A 26 24.90 8.81 -14.26
CA SER A 26 24.89 10.27 -14.10
C SER A 26 23.48 10.89 -14.17
N LEU A 27 22.45 10.10 -13.91
CA LEU A 27 21.07 10.57 -13.86
C LEU A 27 20.83 11.22 -12.49
N VAL A 28 20.06 12.30 -12.47
CA VAL A 28 19.67 12.99 -11.24
C VAL A 28 18.20 12.73 -10.96
N VAL A 29 17.90 12.22 -9.77
CA VAL A 29 16.55 12.11 -9.25
C VAL A 29 16.42 12.98 -8.01
N SER A 30 15.30 13.67 -7.86
CA SER A 30 15.10 14.51 -6.69
C SER A 30 14.93 13.66 -5.42
N LYS A 31 15.42 14.17 -4.30
CA LYS A 31 15.23 13.57 -2.97
C LYS A 31 13.75 13.30 -2.68
N PHE A 32 12.88 14.24 -3.07
CA PHE A 32 11.42 14.11 -2.94
C PHE A 32 10.88 12.85 -3.67
N LYS A 33 11.30 12.62 -4.92
CA LYS A 33 10.85 11.45 -5.70
C LYS A 33 11.33 10.12 -5.11
N ILE A 34 12.57 10.07 -4.60
CA ILE A 34 13.08 8.87 -3.89
C ILE A 34 12.25 8.59 -2.63
N ASN A 35 12.02 9.62 -1.81
CA ASN A 35 11.26 9.49 -0.57
C ASN A 35 9.81 9.05 -0.86
N LEU A 36 9.20 9.62 -1.90
CA LEU A 36 7.86 9.25 -2.34
C LEU A 36 7.79 7.76 -2.72
N PHE A 37 8.75 7.28 -3.52
CA PHE A 37 8.82 5.87 -3.90
C PHE A 37 9.00 4.96 -2.69
N GLN A 38 9.89 5.30 -1.75
CA GLN A 38 10.07 4.55 -0.50
C GLN A 38 8.78 4.44 0.32
N THR A 39 8.04 5.54 0.44
CA THR A 39 6.78 5.58 1.18
C THR A 39 5.74 4.66 0.54
N ILE A 40 5.57 4.73 -0.79
CA ILE A 40 4.63 3.86 -1.53
C ILE A 40 4.97 2.38 -1.31
N VAL A 41 6.25 2.01 -1.46
CA VAL A 41 6.70 0.62 -1.27
C VAL A 41 6.38 0.15 0.14
N ARG A 42 6.71 0.93 1.19
CA ARG A 42 6.39 0.58 2.58
C ARG A 42 4.89 0.43 2.83
N SER A 43 4.06 1.29 2.24
CA SER A 43 2.61 1.19 2.38
C SER A 43 2.06 -0.09 1.76
N ILE A 44 2.49 -0.45 0.54
CA ILE A 44 2.09 -1.70 -0.14
C ILE A 44 2.51 -2.91 0.70
N GLU A 45 3.74 -2.89 1.18
CA GLU A 45 4.29 -3.94 2.01
C GLU A 45 3.55 -4.13 3.34
N PHE A 46 3.14 -3.03 3.97
CA PHE A 46 2.34 -3.06 5.18
C PHE A 46 0.94 -3.61 4.90
N ALA A 47 0.31 -3.17 3.80
CA ALA A 47 -0.99 -3.67 3.35
C ALA A 47 -0.98 -5.18 3.07
N ASN A 48 0.11 -5.73 2.54
CA ASN A 48 0.27 -7.17 2.33
C ASN A 48 0.30 -8.03 3.61
N ASN A 49 0.45 -7.41 4.79
CA ASN A 49 0.39 -8.14 6.06
C ASN A 49 -1.06 -8.35 6.55
N PHE A 50 -2.06 -7.79 5.86
CA PHE A 50 -3.46 -7.95 6.20
C PHE A 50 -4.08 -9.09 5.39
N PRO A 51 -5.03 -9.84 5.97
CA PRO A 51 -5.80 -10.82 5.22
C PRO A 51 -6.71 -10.15 4.17
N ASN A 52 -7.12 -10.91 3.15
CA ASN A 52 -8.07 -10.46 2.12
C ASN A 52 -9.44 -10.05 2.68
N GLU A 53 -9.77 -10.50 3.89
CA GLU A 53 -10.98 -10.17 4.62
C GLU A 53 -10.62 -9.62 6.00
N ILE A 54 -10.98 -8.36 6.26
CA ILE A 54 -10.64 -7.65 7.50
C ILE A 54 -11.93 -7.38 8.29
N LEU A 55 -12.31 -8.34 9.14
CA LEU A 55 -13.53 -8.25 9.94
C LEU A 55 -13.36 -7.40 11.20
N ASP A 56 -12.16 -7.42 11.79
CA ASP A 56 -11.87 -6.65 13.00
C ASP A 56 -11.76 -5.16 12.67
N LYS A 57 -12.51 -4.34 13.42
CA LYS A 57 -12.59 -2.90 13.19
C LYS A 57 -11.24 -2.21 13.41
N VAL A 58 -10.46 -2.66 14.40
CA VAL A 58 -9.15 -2.06 14.70
C VAL A 58 -8.15 -2.39 13.60
N GLN A 59 -8.16 -3.62 13.09
CA GLN A 59 -7.37 -4.01 11.92
C GLN A 59 -7.77 -3.22 10.68
N LEU A 60 -9.08 -3.03 10.44
CA LEU A 60 -9.56 -2.23 9.31
C LEU A 60 -9.10 -0.76 9.41
N GLN A 61 -9.15 -0.17 10.61
CA GLN A 61 -8.62 1.18 10.85
C GLN A 61 -7.11 1.27 10.61
N ARG A 62 -6.34 0.26 11.03
CA ARG A 62 -4.89 0.21 10.77
C ARG A 62 -4.60 0.07 9.28
N PHE A 63 -5.35 -0.77 8.58
CA PHE A 63 -5.25 -0.92 7.13
C PHE A 63 -5.53 0.40 6.40
N LEU A 64 -6.66 1.05 6.70
CA LEU A 64 -7.01 2.35 6.12
C LEU A 64 -5.99 3.45 6.46
N SER A 65 -5.43 3.43 7.68
CA SER A 65 -4.35 4.37 8.06
C SER A 65 -3.09 4.19 7.21
N SER A 66 -2.77 2.97 6.77
CA SER A 66 -1.62 2.73 5.89
C SER A 66 -1.82 3.28 4.48
N LEU A 67 -3.08 3.39 4.05
CA LEU A 67 -3.45 3.98 2.77
C LEU A 67 -3.35 5.51 2.78
N ASN A 68 -3.42 6.16 3.94
CA ASN A 68 -3.34 7.64 4.04
C ASN A 68 -2.14 8.23 3.30
N TYR A 69 -0.98 7.56 3.36
CA TYR A 69 0.22 7.99 2.65
C TYR A 69 0.12 7.94 1.12
N VAL A 70 -0.83 7.16 0.58
CA VAL A 70 -1.06 6.96 -0.86
C VAL A 70 -2.19 7.85 -1.39
N ILE A 71 -3.15 8.21 -0.53
CA ILE A 71 -4.30 9.05 -0.90
C ILE A 71 -3.86 10.40 -1.48
N ASP A 72 -2.86 11.03 -0.87
CA ASP A 72 -2.34 12.33 -1.30
C ASP A 72 -1.60 12.25 -2.66
N ILE A 73 -1.24 11.04 -3.10
CA ILE A 73 -0.43 10.79 -4.29
C ILE A 73 -1.33 10.50 -5.51
N TYR A 74 -2.47 9.86 -5.30
CA TYR A 74 -3.36 9.42 -6.39
C TYR A 74 -4.76 10.05 -6.27
N PRO A 75 -5.03 11.14 -7.00
CA PRO A 75 -6.35 11.77 -7.01
C PRO A 75 -7.43 10.76 -7.42
N GLY A 76 -8.48 10.65 -6.61
CA GLY A 76 -9.57 9.70 -6.85
C GLY A 76 -9.39 8.33 -6.20
N PHE A 77 -8.24 8.06 -5.54
CA PHE A 77 -8.05 6.85 -4.73
C PHE A 77 -9.15 6.68 -3.68
N SER A 78 -9.67 7.81 -3.14
CA SER A 78 -10.76 7.83 -2.15
C SER A 78 -12.06 7.22 -2.55
N LYS A 79 -12.34 7.16 -3.84
CA LYS A 79 -13.55 6.51 -4.33
C LYS A 79 -13.42 4.99 -4.29
N LEU A 80 -12.21 4.44 -4.48
CA LEU A 80 -11.96 3.01 -4.54
C LEU A 80 -12.21 2.34 -3.18
N TYR A 81 -11.65 2.90 -2.10
CA TYR A 81 -11.78 2.32 -0.76
C TYR A 81 -13.00 2.82 0.03
N LYS A 82 -13.93 3.55 -0.61
CA LYS A 82 -15.18 4.00 0.04
C LYS A 82 -15.94 2.84 0.73
N PRO A 83 -16.08 1.64 0.12
CA PRO A 83 -16.73 0.51 0.79
C PRO A 83 -16.04 0.10 2.12
N LEU A 84 -14.71 0.25 2.21
CA LEU A 84 -13.97 -0.04 3.44
C LEU A 84 -14.22 1.01 4.54
N TYR A 85 -14.38 2.29 4.19
CA TYR A 85 -14.74 3.32 5.19
C TYR A 85 -16.16 3.14 5.72
N GLU A 86 -17.10 2.71 4.87
CA GLU A 86 -18.48 2.44 5.26
C GLU A 86 -18.57 1.36 6.35
N ARG A 87 -17.61 0.43 6.36
CA ARG A 87 -17.46 -0.59 7.41
C ARG A 87 -16.95 -0.07 8.76
N LEU A 88 -16.50 1.17 8.86
CA LEU A 88 -16.13 1.77 10.15
C LEU A 88 -17.35 2.30 10.94
N LYS A 89 -18.53 2.35 10.30
CA LYS A 89 -19.78 2.82 10.92
C LYS A 89 -20.25 1.90 12.05
N LYS A 90 -21.19 2.36 12.88
CA LYS A 90 -21.69 1.60 14.05
C LYS A 90 -22.29 0.24 13.65
N ASN A 91 -23.00 0.18 12.53
CA ASN A 91 -23.59 -1.04 11.98
C ASN A 91 -23.02 -1.30 10.58
N PRO A 92 -21.86 -1.96 10.47
CA PRO A 92 -21.22 -2.21 9.19
C PRO A 92 -22.00 -3.24 8.38
N GLN A 93 -22.01 -3.06 7.05
CA GLN A 93 -22.49 -4.11 6.14
C GLN A 93 -21.60 -5.36 6.25
N PRO A 94 -22.15 -6.58 6.02
CA PRO A 94 -21.36 -7.81 5.94
C PRO A 94 -20.23 -7.71 4.92
N TRP A 95 -19.19 -8.54 5.09
CA TRP A 95 -18.09 -8.55 4.13
C TRP A 95 -18.58 -9.24 2.86
N THR A 96 -18.21 -8.69 1.71
CA THR A 96 -18.65 -9.17 0.39
C THR A 96 -17.52 -9.00 -0.61
N ASN A 97 -17.67 -9.60 -1.79
CA ASN A 97 -16.69 -9.50 -2.89
C ASN A 97 -16.35 -8.06 -3.29
N VAL A 98 -17.24 -7.09 -3.04
CA VAL A 98 -16.99 -5.66 -3.28
C VAL A 98 -15.82 -5.14 -2.43
N HIS A 99 -15.60 -5.70 -1.24
CA HIS A 99 -14.53 -5.29 -0.33
C HIS A 99 -13.19 -5.94 -0.68
N THR A 100 -13.22 -7.16 -1.22
CA THR A 100 -12.01 -7.90 -1.62
C THR A 100 -11.50 -7.48 -3.00
N ASN A 101 -12.38 -7.01 -3.90
CA ASN A 101 -12.02 -6.66 -5.28
C ASN A 101 -11.73 -5.16 -5.49
N ILE A 102 -11.26 -4.46 -4.45
CA ILE A 102 -10.90 -3.03 -4.50
C ILE A 102 -9.54 -2.82 -5.15
#